data_AF-A0A0D9PCZ1-F1
#
_entry.id   AF-A0A0D9PCZ1-F1
#
_cell.length_a   1.000
_cell.length_b   1.000
_cell.length_c   1.000
_cell.angle_alpha   90.00
_cell.angle_beta   90.00
_cell.angle_gamma   90.00
#
_symmetry.space_group_name_H-M   'P 1'
#
loop_
_entity.id
_entity.type
_entity.pdbx_description
1 polymer ?
#
loop_
_entity_poly.entity_id
_entity_poly.type
_entity_poly.pdbx_seq_one_letter_code
_entity_poly.pdbx_strand_id
1 'polypeptide(L)'
;MSVNPAPSLQLADYLEKLPGTTFRKLYQQPSTAFAIFRRMLPHLAKTLVMRILYMPKPMPLSDLDLWVKPDAKRQRDHAISTLKGLHIIQISMPSKEKPQEMQLTTNFKNSLRLALTGGGEHNSFGVPSTLLVPPEIDTPFLDRYARKRWEDILHFVVSSVGYKSTGDVSGPNKSVKELLIAGRLVDRRPNGTIGITQAGFTFLLQEPNAQVWTLLLLWLEASETNKAAGLETVDMLSFLFVLASLELGRAYDTNALTEQRKNMLPSLLDFGLIYIPQHKRSMFFPTRLATTLTSGGSSLRTISEGSGSGGPGGPLGPSADQKGSVIVETNYRIYAYTQSTLQIAVLALFCKLNMRFPDMVAGRVTRTSIHQAINFGISADQIISYLAAHAHEQMHRSAALANKPILPPTVVDQIRLWQLENERMKTTGGFLFRDFEDHKEFLDTARFAEEIGVLVWRSDKSGMFFANKYEQIRDYLKSRKRIE
;
A
#
# COMPACT_ATOMS: atom_id res chain seq x y z
N MET A 1 2.84 -24.45 3.25
CA MET A 1 3.58 -23.22 2.93
C MET A 1 2.71 -22.06 3.33
N SER A 2 3.05 -21.36 4.41
CA SER A 2 2.34 -20.15 4.83
C SER A 2 2.54 -19.09 3.75
N VAL A 3 1.50 -18.85 2.97
CA VAL A 3 1.45 -17.73 2.03
C VAL A 3 1.53 -16.48 2.90
N ASN A 4 2.71 -15.83 2.92
CA ASN A 4 2.83 -14.51 3.51
C ASN A 4 1.82 -13.62 2.77
N PRO A 5 0.80 -13.06 3.44
CA PRO A 5 -0.05 -12.07 2.80
C PRO A 5 0.87 -10.93 2.38
N ALA A 6 0.88 -10.59 1.09
CA ALA A 6 1.66 -9.46 0.61
C ALA A 6 1.31 -8.25 1.48
N PRO A 7 2.26 -7.73 2.29
CA PRO A 7 1.97 -6.58 3.12
C PRO A 7 1.59 -5.43 2.18
N SER A 8 0.61 -4.62 2.58
CA SER A 8 0.31 -3.37 1.89
C SER A 8 1.62 -2.61 1.67
N LEU A 9 2.09 -2.52 0.42
CA LEU A 9 3.36 -1.91 0.11
C LEU A 9 3.20 -0.39 0.27
N GLN A 10 3.48 0.11 1.46
CA GLN A 10 3.60 1.55 1.67
C GLN A 10 4.98 2.00 1.19
N LEU A 11 5.04 3.19 0.60
CA LEU A 11 6.31 3.76 0.14
C LEU A 11 7.36 3.81 1.25
N ALA A 12 6.95 4.15 2.48
CA ALA A 12 7.86 4.20 3.63
C ALA A 12 8.52 2.83 3.90
N ASP A 13 7.70 1.77 3.98
CA ASP A 13 8.18 0.40 4.20
C ASP A 13 9.07 -0.11 3.07
N TYR A 14 8.78 0.31 1.83
CA TYR A 14 9.61 -0.02 0.68
C TYR A 14 10.96 0.69 0.75
N LEU A 15 10.97 2.00 1.03
CA LEU A 15 12.19 2.79 1.15
C LEU A 15 13.08 2.28 2.29
N GLU A 16 12.53 1.90 3.44
CA GLU A 16 13.32 1.36 4.57
C GLU A 16 14.03 0.04 4.25
N LYS A 17 13.52 -0.74 3.28
CA LYS A 17 14.15 -1.99 2.84
C LYS A 17 15.29 -1.79 1.84
N LEU A 18 15.41 -0.60 1.24
CA LEU A 18 16.41 -0.34 0.22
C LEU A 18 17.81 -0.17 0.83
N PRO A 19 18.87 -0.66 0.16
CA PRO A 19 20.23 -0.50 0.66
C PRO A 19 20.67 0.97 0.57
N GLY A 20 21.56 1.38 1.48
CA GLY A 20 22.10 2.75 1.53
C GLY A 20 22.83 3.20 0.25
N THR A 21 23.29 2.28 -0.60
CA THR A 21 23.87 2.59 -1.93
C THR A 21 22.83 3.16 -2.88
N THR A 22 21.61 2.63 -2.86
CA THR A 22 20.46 3.13 -3.63
C THR A 22 20.10 4.55 -3.19
N PHE A 23 20.05 4.80 -1.88
CA PHE A 23 19.81 6.15 -1.34
C PHE A 23 20.90 7.16 -1.72
N ARG A 24 22.17 6.74 -1.79
CA ARG A 24 23.25 7.63 -2.24
C ARG A 24 23.04 8.12 -3.67
N LYS A 25 22.59 7.25 -4.59
CA LYS A 25 22.24 7.62 -5.97
C LYS A 25 20.96 8.47 -5.99
N LEU A 26 19.95 8.05 -5.26
CA LEU A 26 18.65 8.71 -5.23
C LEU A 26 18.73 10.16 -4.72
N TYR A 27 19.55 10.39 -3.69
CA TYR A 27 19.82 11.73 -3.13
C TYR A 27 20.78 12.58 -3.97
N GLN A 28 21.30 12.10 -5.10
CA GLN A 28 22.00 12.98 -6.05
C GLN A 28 21.02 13.94 -6.74
N GLN A 29 19.74 13.55 -6.87
CA GLN A 29 18.72 14.40 -7.46
C GLN A 29 18.05 15.28 -6.39
N PRO A 30 18.07 16.62 -6.54
CA PRO A 30 17.42 17.57 -5.63
C PRO A 30 15.92 17.33 -5.43
N SER A 31 15.22 16.92 -6.49
CA SER A 31 13.78 16.63 -6.44
C SER A 31 13.44 15.51 -5.48
N THR A 32 14.23 14.43 -5.48
CA THR A 32 14.02 13.32 -4.56
C THR A 32 14.31 13.70 -3.11
N ALA A 33 15.44 14.37 -2.86
CA ALA A 33 15.78 14.83 -1.52
C ALA A 33 14.69 15.76 -0.96
N PHE A 34 14.17 16.65 -1.80
CA PHE A 34 13.08 17.56 -1.45
C PHE A 34 11.75 16.82 -1.24
N ALA A 35 11.39 15.88 -2.10
CA ALA A 35 10.16 15.09 -1.98
C ALA A 35 10.14 14.30 -0.66
N ILE A 36 11.23 13.58 -0.35
CA ILE A 36 11.36 12.81 0.90
C ILE A 36 11.32 13.76 2.11
N PHE A 37 12.06 14.87 2.09
CA PHE A 37 12.06 15.86 3.17
C PHE A 37 10.68 16.46 3.41
N ARG A 38 10.01 16.93 2.35
CA ARG A 38 8.73 17.63 2.47
C ARG A 38 7.60 16.70 2.90
N ARG A 39 7.63 15.44 2.50
CA ARG A 39 6.42 14.60 2.51
C ARG A 39 6.51 13.32 3.34
N MET A 40 7.71 12.75 3.54
CA MET A 40 7.88 11.48 4.27
C MET A 40 8.38 11.65 5.70
N LEU A 41 8.97 12.81 6.04
CA LEU A 41 9.51 13.03 7.37
C LEU A 41 8.45 13.49 8.38
N PRO A 42 8.50 13.00 9.65
CA PRO A 42 7.77 13.61 10.77
C PRO A 42 8.18 15.07 10.99
N HIS A 43 7.31 15.88 11.59
CA HIS A 43 7.58 17.31 11.80
C HIS A 43 8.88 17.55 12.58
N LEU A 44 9.10 16.78 13.66
CA LEU A 44 10.33 16.86 14.46
C LEU A 44 11.58 16.52 13.63
N ALA A 45 11.52 15.49 12.79
CA ALA A 45 12.63 15.11 11.92
C ALA A 45 12.97 16.23 10.91
N LYS A 46 11.96 16.93 10.36
CA LYS A 46 12.19 18.10 9.49
C LYS A 46 12.90 19.22 10.22
N THR A 47 12.48 19.52 11.45
CA THR A 47 13.14 20.55 12.28
C THR A 47 14.61 20.20 12.53
N LEU A 48 14.92 18.94 12.84
CA LEU A 48 16.30 18.49 13.04
C LEU A 48 17.13 18.64 11.77
N VAL A 49 16.62 18.15 10.64
CA VAL A 49 17.30 18.26 9.34
C VAL A 49 17.58 19.73 9.00
N MET A 50 16.59 20.62 9.15
CA MET A 50 16.76 22.05 8.84
C MET A 50 17.78 22.75 9.74
N ARG A 51 17.85 22.40 11.02
CA ARG A 51 18.85 22.96 11.95
C ARG A 51 20.27 22.54 11.60
N ILE A 52 20.45 21.28 11.19
CA ILE A 52 21.78 20.71 10.88
C ILE A 52 22.21 21.06 9.45
N LEU A 53 21.27 21.38 8.55
CA LEU A 53 21.51 21.58 7.13
C LEU A 53 22.65 22.57 6.83
N TYR A 54 22.73 23.67 7.59
CA TYR A 54 23.74 24.71 7.40
C TYR A 54 24.94 24.61 8.36
N MET A 55 24.95 23.61 9.26
CA MET A 55 26.07 23.43 10.18
C MET A 55 27.33 22.95 9.43
N PRO A 56 28.50 23.57 9.67
CA PRO A 56 29.75 23.19 9.03
C PRO A 56 30.38 21.95 9.68
N LYS A 57 30.18 21.75 10.98
CA LYS A 57 30.71 20.62 11.75
C LYS A 57 29.58 19.65 12.15
N PRO A 58 29.89 18.35 12.36
CA PRO A 58 28.96 17.40 12.97
C PRO A 58 28.50 17.89 14.36
N MET A 59 27.25 17.54 14.71
CA MET A 59 26.63 17.95 15.98
C MET A 59 26.70 16.81 16.99
N PRO A 60 27.19 17.01 18.22
CA PRO A 60 27.19 15.95 19.23
C PRO A 60 25.77 15.64 19.72
N LEU A 61 25.50 14.37 20.03
CA LEU A 61 24.17 13.94 20.51
C LEU A 61 23.78 14.53 21.87
N SER A 62 24.76 14.88 22.71
CA SER A 62 24.52 15.59 23.97
C SER A 62 23.84 16.94 23.75
N ASP A 63 24.19 17.66 22.69
CA ASP A 63 23.60 18.96 22.39
C ASP A 63 22.20 18.80 21.83
N LEU A 64 21.96 17.70 21.11
CA LEU A 64 20.62 17.33 20.66
C LEU A 64 19.72 17.01 21.86
N ASP A 65 20.29 16.47 22.93
CA ASP A 65 19.55 16.17 24.14
C ASP A 65 18.98 17.42 24.80
N LEU A 66 19.75 18.51 24.78
CA LEU A 66 19.36 19.82 25.31
C LEU A 66 18.23 20.47 24.51
N TRP A 67 18.05 20.11 23.24
CA TRP A 67 17.03 20.70 22.36
C TRP A 67 15.63 20.13 22.57
N VAL A 68 15.52 19.01 23.28
CA VAL A 68 14.25 18.26 23.43
C VAL A 68 13.84 18.25 24.88
N LYS A 69 12.59 18.63 25.15
CA LYS A 69 12.01 18.57 26.49
C LYS A 69 12.03 17.11 27.02
N PRO A 70 12.17 16.90 28.35
CA PRO A 70 12.21 15.55 28.93
C PRO A 70 11.03 14.65 28.51
N ASP A 71 9.83 15.23 28.40
CA ASP A 71 8.60 14.51 28.02
C ASP A 71 8.56 14.04 26.56
N ALA A 72 9.42 14.61 25.70
CA ALA A 72 9.42 14.35 24.26
C ALA A 72 10.58 13.45 23.78
N LYS A 73 11.31 12.80 24.70
CA LYS A 73 12.44 11.90 24.35
C LYS A 73 12.03 10.78 23.39
N ARG A 74 10.90 10.12 23.64
CA ARG A 74 10.38 9.05 22.77
C ARG A 74 10.13 9.52 21.34
N GLN A 75 9.62 10.74 21.15
CA GLN A 75 9.36 11.30 19.83
C GLN A 75 10.66 11.62 19.08
N ARG A 76 11.68 12.06 19.81
CA ARG A 76 13.03 12.28 19.27
C ARG A 76 13.65 10.96 18.82
N ASP A 77 13.62 9.93 19.66
CA ASP A 77 14.20 8.62 19.32
C ASP A 77 13.54 8.02 18.09
N HIS A 78 12.21 8.17 17.99
CA HIS A 78 11.47 7.79 16.78
C HIS A 78 11.92 8.61 15.56
N ALA A 79 12.06 9.93 15.66
CA ALA A 79 12.53 10.78 14.57
C ALA A 79 13.96 10.42 14.11
N ILE A 80 14.87 10.13 15.05
CA ILE A 80 16.24 9.67 14.75
C ILE A 80 16.20 8.31 14.06
N SER A 81 15.35 7.39 14.53
CA SER A 81 15.17 6.07 13.92
C SER A 81 14.71 6.20 12.46
N THR A 82 13.71 7.04 12.18
CA THR A 82 13.23 7.29 10.81
C THR A 82 14.33 7.91 9.94
N LEU A 83 15.08 8.89 10.45
CA LEU A 83 16.17 9.54 9.71
C LEU A 83 17.32 8.56 9.41
N LYS A 84 17.60 7.61 10.30
CA LYS A 84 18.57 6.52 10.08
C LYS A 84 18.05 5.52 9.03
N GLY A 85 16.79 5.10 9.13
CA GLY A 85 16.16 4.17 8.18
C GLY A 85 16.17 4.69 6.74
N LEU A 86 15.99 6.01 6.57
CA LEU A 86 16.07 6.68 5.26
C LEU A 86 17.50 7.08 4.86
N HIS A 87 18.53 6.70 5.61
CA HIS A 87 19.94 7.05 5.36
C HIS A 87 20.21 8.57 5.21
N ILE A 88 19.40 9.41 5.87
CA ILE A 88 19.53 10.88 5.83
C ILE A 88 20.61 11.36 6.80
N ILE A 89 20.70 10.73 7.97
CA ILE A 89 21.74 11.02 8.97
C ILE A 89 22.73 9.87 9.10
N GLN A 90 23.96 10.22 9.47
CA GLN A 90 24.99 9.31 9.90
C GLN A 90 25.37 9.66 11.33
N ILE A 91 25.43 8.64 12.19
CA ILE A 91 25.90 8.79 13.57
C ILE A 91 27.24 8.08 13.68
N SER A 92 28.26 8.78 14.15
CA SER A 92 29.59 8.20 14.35
C SER A 92 29.56 7.12 15.43
N MET A 93 30.45 6.13 15.31
CA MET A 93 30.61 5.12 16.34
C MET A 93 31.17 5.78 17.62
N PRO A 94 30.72 5.35 18.80
CA PRO A 94 31.27 5.87 20.06
C PRO A 94 32.75 5.50 20.16
N SER A 95 33.62 6.50 20.28
CA SER A 95 35.05 6.33 20.54
C SER A 95 35.39 6.91 21.92
N LYS A 96 36.40 6.38 22.60
CA LYS A 96 36.88 6.91 23.89
C LYS A 96 37.31 8.39 23.81
N GLU A 97 37.65 8.87 22.62
CA GLU A 97 38.18 10.22 22.38
C GLU A 97 37.15 11.19 21.78
N LYS A 98 36.02 10.71 21.26
CA LYS A 98 35.01 11.58 20.61
C LYS A 98 33.58 11.17 20.98
N PRO A 99 32.74 12.13 21.40
CA PRO A 99 31.33 11.88 21.63
C PRO A 99 30.64 11.42 20.34
N GLN A 100 29.50 10.76 20.46
CA GLN A 100 28.69 10.40 19.29
C GLN A 100 28.23 11.69 18.60
N GLU A 101 28.61 11.83 17.34
CA GLU A 101 28.31 12.98 16.49
C GLU A 101 27.32 12.56 15.41
N MET A 102 26.36 13.43 15.16
CA MET A 102 25.35 13.31 14.12
C MET A 102 25.66 14.29 12.99
N GLN A 103 25.67 13.79 11.76
CA GLN A 103 25.80 14.59 10.55
C GLN A 103 24.80 14.15 9.49
N LEU A 104 24.43 15.07 8.59
CA LEU A 104 23.65 14.73 7.40
C LEU A 104 24.56 14.06 6.37
N THR A 105 24.03 13.07 5.65
CA THR A 105 24.70 12.48 4.49
C THR A 105 25.01 13.58 3.46
N THR A 106 26.24 13.63 2.96
CA THR A 106 26.73 14.71 2.08
C THR A 106 25.88 14.91 0.82
N ASN A 107 25.49 13.83 0.13
CA ASN A 107 24.63 13.92 -1.06
C ASN A 107 23.28 14.57 -0.72
N PHE A 108 22.63 14.10 0.35
CA PHE A 108 21.35 14.66 0.79
C PHE A 108 21.48 16.13 1.21
N LYS A 109 22.53 16.48 1.96
CA LYS A 109 22.82 17.85 2.40
C LYS A 109 22.99 18.80 1.21
N ASN A 110 23.77 18.41 0.20
CA ASN A 110 24.03 19.23 -0.97
C ASN A 110 22.78 19.38 -1.84
N SER A 111 22.09 18.27 -2.13
CA SER A 111 20.87 18.27 -2.95
C SER A 111 19.71 19.02 -2.31
N LEU A 112 19.53 18.92 -0.99
CA LEU A 112 18.50 19.67 -0.28
C LEU A 112 18.83 21.18 -0.26
N ARG A 113 20.10 21.55 -0.09
CA ARG A 113 20.53 22.96 -0.21
C ARG A 113 20.22 23.51 -1.61
N LEU A 114 20.60 22.79 -2.66
CA LEU A 114 20.30 23.17 -4.04
C LEU A 114 18.80 23.33 -4.29
N ALA A 115 17.99 22.40 -3.77
CA ALA A 115 16.53 22.48 -3.86
C ALA A 115 15.94 23.72 -3.16
N LEU A 116 16.50 24.14 -2.02
CA LEU A 116 16.03 25.30 -1.26
C LEU A 116 16.51 26.64 -1.85
N THR A 117 17.72 26.68 -2.39
CA THR A 117 18.30 27.91 -2.96
C THR A 117 17.96 28.09 -4.44
N GLY A 118 17.32 27.09 -5.07
CA GLY A 118 16.95 27.14 -6.50
C GLY A 118 18.14 27.18 -7.45
N GLY A 119 19.30 26.66 -7.05
CA GLY A 119 20.52 26.66 -7.87
C GLY A 119 20.74 25.36 -8.64
N GLY A 120 21.51 25.40 -9.74
CA GLY A 120 21.98 24.23 -10.50
C GLY A 120 21.33 24.04 -11.89
N GLU A 121 21.99 23.28 -12.78
CA GLU A 121 21.54 22.98 -14.16
C GLU A 121 20.74 21.66 -14.28
N HIS A 122 20.40 21.05 -13.16
CA HIS A 122 19.96 19.65 -13.10
C HIS A 122 18.51 19.38 -13.56
N ASN A 123 17.77 20.41 -14.04
CA ASN A 123 16.38 20.32 -14.55
C ASN A 123 15.46 19.41 -13.71
N SER A 124 15.72 19.33 -12.40
CA SER A 124 15.22 18.24 -11.55
C SER A 124 13.77 18.43 -11.17
N PHE A 125 13.21 19.63 -11.36
CA PHE A 125 11.80 19.94 -11.10
C PHE A 125 10.96 19.98 -12.39
N GLY A 126 11.45 19.35 -13.46
CA GLY A 126 10.83 19.35 -14.78
C GLY A 126 11.08 20.65 -15.55
N VAL A 127 11.07 20.57 -16.87
CA VAL A 127 11.19 21.73 -17.76
C VAL A 127 9.78 22.11 -18.22
N PRO A 128 9.26 23.28 -17.81
CA PRO A 128 7.98 23.79 -18.31
C PRO A 128 7.99 23.91 -19.82
N SER A 129 6.92 23.47 -20.47
CA SER A 129 6.77 23.66 -21.91
C SER A 129 6.50 25.14 -22.21
N THR A 130 7.17 25.67 -23.23
CA THR A 130 6.92 27.01 -23.79
C THR A 130 5.77 27.04 -24.80
N LEU A 131 5.20 25.86 -25.12
CA LEU A 131 4.10 25.73 -26.07
C LEU A 131 2.77 26.20 -25.46
N LEU A 132 1.92 26.81 -26.29
CA LEU A 132 0.58 27.20 -25.88
C LEU A 132 -0.24 25.98 -25.45
N VAL A 133 -0.68 26.02 -24.21
CA VAL A 133 -1.59 25.04 -23.59
C VAL A 133 -2.95 25.14 -24.28
N PRO A 134 -3.47 24.06 -24.86
CA PRO A 134 -4.83 24.04 -25.40
C PRO A 134 -5.84 24.40 -24.31
N PRO A 135 -6.80 25.29 -24.56
CA PRO A 135 -7.79 25.73 -23.57
C PRO A 135 -8.76 24.62 -23.13
N GLU A 136 -8.76 23.49 -23.82
CA GLU A 136 -9.55 22.30 -23.46
C GLU A 136 -8.96 21.54 -22.26
N ILE A 137 -7.67 21.77 -21.95
CA ILE A 137 -6.93 21.06 -20.91
C ILE A 137 -6.94 21.91 -19.63
N ASP A 138 -8.08 21.91 -18.96
CA ASP A 138 -8.22 22.54 -17.65
C ASP A 138 -7.99 21.53 -16.51
N THR A 139 -7.78 22.05 -15.30
CA THR A 139 -7.64 21.22 -14.10
C THR A 139 -8.82 20.26 -13.87
N PRO A 140 -10.10 20.63 -14.11
CA PRO A 140 -11.22 19.70 -13.95
C PRO A 140 -11.25 18.62 -15.06
N PHE A 141 -10.71 18.90 -16.24
CA PHE A 141 -10.57 17.90 -17.30
C PHE A 141 -9.55 16.83 -16.89
N LEU A 142 -8.37 17.24 -16.40
CA LEU A 142 -7.33 16.33 -15.90
C LEU A 142 -7.84 15.47 -14.75
N ASP A 143 -8.63 16.05 -13.85
CA ASP A 143 -9.24 15.36 -12.72
C ASP A 143 -10.24 14.28 -13.19
N ARG A 144 -11.12 14.59 -14.15
CA ARG A 144 -12.06 13.62 -14.74
C ARG A 144 -11.32 12.51 -15.50
N TYR A 145 -10.27 12.86 -16.25
CA TYR A 145 -9.44 11.89 -16.97
C TYR A 145 -8.78 10.90 -16.02
N ALA A 146 -8.10 11.40 -15.00
CA ALA A 146 -7.38 10.59 -14.03
C ALA A 146 -8.33 9.66 -13.25
N ARG A 147 -9.49 10.19 -12.83
CA ARG A 147 -10.53 9.37 -12.18
C ARG A 147 -10.99 8.24 -13.09
N LYS A 148 -11.39 8.55 -14.33
CA LYS A 148 -11.93 7.54 -15.23
C LYS A 148 -10.93 6.40 -15.45
N ARG A 149 -9.67 6.74 -15.74
CA ARG A 149 -8.60 5.74 -15.91
C ARG A 149 -8.39 4.89 -14.66
N TRP A 150 -8.40 5.52 -13.49
CA TRP A 150 -8.23 4.80 -12.23
C TRP A 150 -9.43 3.89 -11.93
N GLU A 151 -10.65 4.37 -12.14
CA GLU A 151 -11.88 3.59 -11.99
C GLU A 151 -11.91 2.41 -12.95
N ASP A 152 -11.44 2.54 -14.20
CA ASP A 152 -11.34 1.43 -15.15
C ASP A 152 -10.43 0.31 -14.63
N ILE A 153 -9.31 0.67 -13.99
CA ILE A 153 -8.37 -0.28 -13.35
C ILE A 153 -9.06 -1.00 -12.18
N LEU A 154 -9.69 -0.24 -11.28
CA LEU A 154 -10.37 -0.79 -10.10
C LEU A 154 -11.56 -1.66 -10.50
N HIS A 155 -12.33 -1.24 -11.52
CA HIS A 155 -13.44 -2.01 -12.06
C HIS A 155 -12.99 -3.35 -12.64
N PHE A 156 -11.82 -3.42 -13.26
CA PHE A 156 -11.27 -4.69 -13.74
C PHE A 156 -10.96 -5.65 -12.59
N VAL A 157 -10.37 -5.16 -11.50
CA VAL A 157 -10.11 -5.96 -10.30
C VAL A 157 -11.42 -6.49 -9.70
N VAL A 158 -12.49 -5.68 -9.64
CA VAL A 158 -13.78 -6.11 -9.09
C VAL A 158 -14.58 -7.01 -10.05
N SER A 159 -14.54 -6.73 -11.35
CA SER A 159 -15.26 -7.52 -12.37
C SER A 159 -14.69 -8.94 -12.52
N SER A 160 -13.46 -9.16 -12.07
CA SER A 160 -12.88 -10.50 -11.92
C SER A 160 -13.68 -11.40 -10.96
N VAL A 161 -14.59 -10.87 -10.14
CA VAL A 161 -15.35 -11.68 -9.18
C VAL A 161 -16.68 -12.17 -9.76
N GLY A 162 -16.90 -12.02 -11.07
CA GLY A 162 -18.08 -12.54 -11.78
C GLY A 162 -19.27 -11.57 -11.82
N TYR A 163 -19.10 -10.34 -11.33
CA TYR A 163 -20.09 -9.28 -11.50
C TYR A 163 -19.93 -8.67 -12.90
N LYS A 164 -20.70 -9.18 -13.87
CA LYS A 164 -20.79 -8.59 -15.21
C LYS A 164 -21.55 -7.27 -15.09
N SER A 165 -20.84 -6.16 -14.99
CA SER A 165 -21.47 -4.84 -15.15
C SER A 165 -22.02 -4.75 -16.58
N THR A 166 -23.27 -4.37 -16.74
CA THR A 166 -24.02 -4.29 -18.02
C THR A 166 -23.60 -3.09 -18.87
N GLY A 167 -22.32 -2.72 -18.86
CA GLY A 167 -21.76 -1.62 -19.63
C GLY A 167 -20.41 -2.03 -20.17
N ASP A 168 -20.23 -1.86 -21.47
CA ASP A 168 -18.98 -2.03 -22.21
C ASP A 168 -17.97 -0.96 -21.76
N VAL A 169 -17.48 -1.07 -20.53
CA VAL A 169 -16.40 -0.22 -20.03
C VAL A 169 -15.13 -0.80 -20.62
N SER A 170 -14.51 -0.07 -21.54
CA SER A 170 -13.20 -0.39 -22.12
C SER A 170 -12.23 -0.68 -20.96
N GLY A 171 -11.96 -1.97 -20.73
CA GLY A 171 -11.12 -2.38 -19.61
C GLY A 171 -9.70 -1.81 -19.72
N PRO A 172 -8.90 -1.90 -18.65
CA PRO A 172 -7.56 -1.30 -18.62
C PRO A 172 -6.67 -1.89 -19.72
N ASN A 173 -5.63 -1.14 -20.08
CA ASN A 173 -4.66 -1.55 -21.09
C ASN A 173 -4.00 -2.88 -20.72
N LYS A 174 -3.59 -3.64 -21.74
CA LYS A 174 -3.05 -5.01 -21.59
C LYS A 174 -1.89 -5.07 -20.59
N SER A 175 -1.00 -4.08 -20.63
CA SER A 175 0.14 -3.98 -19.72
C SER A 175 -0.27 -3.86 -18.26
N VAL A 176 -1.33 -3.10 -17.96
CA VAL A 176 -1.85 -2.98 -16.58
C VAL A 176 -2.50 -4.29 -16.13
N LYS A 177 -3.23 -4.98 -17.03
CA LYS A 177 -3.80 -6.30 -16.72
C LYS A 177 -2.73 -7.33 -16.39
N GLU A 178 -1.65 -7.36 -17.17
CA GLU A 178 -0.50 -8.23 -16.93
C GLU A 178 0.20 -7.88 -15.63
N LEU A 179 0.34 -6.59 -15.31
CA LEU A 179 0.90 -6.14 -14.05
C LEU A 179 0.07 -6.59 -12.84
N LEU A 180 -1.26 -6.41 -12.88
CA LEU A 180 -2.16 -6.84 -11.81
C LEU A 180 -2.08 -8.35 -11.55
N ILE A 181 -1.88 -9.14 -12.61
CA ILE A 181 -1.70 -10.60 -12.52
C ILE A 181 -0.32 -10.95 -11.97
N ALA A 182 0.73 -10.29 -12.46
CA ALA A 182 2.10 -10.48 -11.98
C ALA A 182 2.22 -10.19 -10.48
N GLY A 183 1.52 -9.15 -10.00
CA GLY A 183 1.47 -8.80 -8.58
C GLY A 183 0.53 -9.61 -7.73
N ARG A 184 -0.10 -10.66 -8.29
CA ARG A 184 -1.08 -11.49 -7.59
C ARG A 184 -2.19 -10.67 -6.93
N LEU A 185 -2.53 -9.50 -7.49
CA LEU A 185 -3.76 -8.80 -7.10
C LEU A 185 -4.97 -9.50 -7.73
N VAL A 186 -4.72 -10.18 -8.85
CA VAL A 186 -5.72 -10.90 -9.61
C VAL A 186 -5.10 -12.20 -10.13
N ASP A 187 -5.74 -13.33 -9.87
CA ASP A 187 -5.27 -14.65 -10.32
C ASP A 187 -6.08 -15.15 -11.51
N ARG A 188 -5.42 -15.89 -12.41
CA ARG A 188 -6.10 -16.67 -13.44
C ARG A 188 -6.52 -18.01 -12.85
N ARG A 189 -7.82 -18.23 -12.73
CA ARG A 189 -8.36 -19.52 -12.30
C ARG A 189 -8.17 -20.57 -13.40
N PRO A 190 -8.16 -21.88 -13.06
CA PRO A 190 -7.95 -22.97 -14.02
C PRO A 190 -8.96 -23.00 -15.18
N ASN A 191 -10.14 -22.42 -14.97
CA ASN A 191 -11.21 -22.31 -15.97
C ASN A 191 -11.04 -21.11 -16.93
N GLY A 192 -9.90 -20.41 -16.90
CA GLY A 192 -9.64 -19.21 -17.71
C GLY A 192 -10.34 -17.94 -17.21
N THR A 193 -11.16 -18.03 -16.17
CA THR A 193 -11.73 -16.84 -15.52
C THR A 193 -10.68 -16.17 -14.64
N ILE A 194 -10.68 -14.85 -14.66
CA ILE A 194 -9.85 -14.03 -13.79
C ILE A 194 -10.57 -13.92 -12.45
N GLY A 195 -9.90 -14.02 -11.30
CA GLY A 195 -10.49 -13.89 -9.97
C GLY A 195 -9.62 -13.07 -9.02
N ILE A 196 -10.25 -12.30 -8.12
CA ILE A 196 -9.53 -11.49 -7.13
C ILE A 196 -8.84 -12.37 -6.08
N THR A 197 -7.68 -11.94 -5.61
CA THR A 197 -6.97 -12.57 -4.49
C THR A 197 -7.20 -11.80 -3.19
N GLN A 198 -6.76 -12.37 -2.06
CA GLN A 198 -6.73 -11.65 -0.78
C GLN A 198 -5.97 -10.32 -0.84
N ALA A 199 -4.84 -10.30 -1.56
CA ALA A 199 -4.04 -9.09 -1.75
C ALA A 199 -4.77 -8.07 -2.64
N GLY A 200 -5.45 -8.53 -3.70
CA GLY A 200 -6.28 -7.70 -4.56
C GLY A 200 -7.45 -7.06 -3.82
N PHE A 201 -8.10 -7.79 -2.92
CA PHE A 201 -9.16 -7.21 -2.10
C PHE A 201 -8.59 -6.20 -1.11
N THR A 202 -7.51 -6.53 -0.41
CA THR A 202 -6.81 -5.58 0.48
C THR A 202 -6.46 -4.29 -0.26
N PHE A 203 -5.96 -4.42 -1.49
CA PHE A 203 -5.69 -3.29 -2.39
C PHE A 203 -6.94 -2.44 -2.62
N LEU A 204 -8.10 -3.02 -2.94
CA LEU A 204 -9.35 -2.26 -3.11
C LEU A 204 -9.79 -1.52 -1.84
N LEU A 205 -9.44 -2.03 -0.66
CA LEU A 205 -9.80 -1.43 0.63
C LEU A 205 -8.86 -0.29 1.06
N GLN A 206 -7.69 -0.16 0.43
CA GLN A 206 -6.72 0.85 0.82
C GLN A 206 -7.22 2.26 0.52
N GLU A 207 -6.68 3.23 1.26
CA GLU A 207 -6.82 4.64 0.90
C GLU A 207 -6.31 4.89 -0.52
N PRO A 208 -6.91 5.82 -1.27
CA PRO A 208 -6.63 5.90 -2.70
C PRO A 208 -5.17 6.20 -3.05
N ASN A 209 -4.47 7.00 -2.24
CA ASN A 209 -3.03 7.25 -2.42
C ASN A 209 -2.19 5.97 -2.19
N ALA A 210 -2.60 5.12 -1.23
CA ALA A 210 -1.94 3.85 -0.97
C ALA A 210 -2.21 2.83 -2.08
N GLN A 211 -3.39 2.87 -2.70
CA GLN A 211 -3.67 2.08 -3.91
C GLN A 211 -2.71 2.46 -5.04
N VAL A 212 -2.57 3.76 -5.34
CA VAL A 212 -1.65 4.23 -6.39
C VAL A 212 -0.21 3.77 -6.10
N TRP A 213 0.25 3.89 -4.86
CA TRP A 213 1.58 3.41 -4.48
C TRP A 213 1.74 1.90 -4.60
N THR A 214 0.75 1.12 -4.17
CA THR A 214 0.81 -0.34 -4.30
C THR A 214 0.97 -0.75 -5.76
N LEU A 215 0.25 -0.10 -6.68
CA LEU A 215 0.37 -0.36 -8.12
C LEU A 215 1.74 0.07 -8.67
N LEU A 216 2.25 1.23 -8.24
CA LEU A 216 3.56 1.74 -8.68
C LEU A 216 4.73 0.90 -8.15
N LEU A 217 4.67 0.44 -6.90
CA LEU A 217 5.68 -0.43 -6.31
C LEU A 217 5.67 -1.79 -6.98
N LEU A 218 4.48 -2.32 -7.26
CA LEU A 218 4.35 -3.54 -8.04
C LEU A 218 4.95 -3.38 -9.46
N TRP A 219 4.75 -2.22 -10.08
CA TRP A 219 5.40 -1.90 -11.36
C TRP A 219 6.92 -1.83 -11.27
N LEU A 220 7.47 -1.26 -10.20
CA LEU A 220 8.92 -1.26 -9.95
C LEU A 220 9.47 -2.69 -9.78
N GLU A 221 8.82 -3.53 -8.99
CA GLU A 221 9.23 -4.93 -8.77
C GLU A 221 9.14 -5.77 -10.07
N ALA A 222 8.08 -5.57 -10.86
CA ALA A 222 7.91 -6.23 -12.15
C ALA A 222 8.98 -5.77 -13.17
N SER A 223 9.36 -4.50 -13.15
CA SER A 223 10.43 -3.95 -13.99
C SER A 223 11.81 -4.44 -13.56
N GLU A 224 12.05 -4.63 -12.27
CA GLU A 224 13.30 -5.18 -11.73
C GLU A 224 13.50 -6.65 -12.13
N THR A 225 12.42 -7.43 -12.13
CA THR A 225 12.44 -8.83 -12.54
C THR A 225 12.72 -8.98 -14.04
N ASN A 226 12.16 -8.07 -14.85
CA ASN A 226 12.39 -7.99 -16.29
C ASN A 226 13.66 -7.18 -16.61
N LYS A 227 14.83 -7.68 -16.18
CA LYS A 227 16.16 -7.07 -16.42
C LYS A 227 16.50 -6.81 -17.90
N ALA A 228 15.69 -7.30 -18.84
CA ALA A 228 15.81 -7.00 -20.27
C ALA A 228 15.44 -5.55 -20.64
N ALA A 229 14.76 -4.79 -19.76
CA ALA A 229 14.27 -3.45 -20.07
C ALA A 229 15.27 -2.30 -19.81
N GLY A 230 16.46 -2.57 -19.25
CA GLY A 230 17.52 -1.55 -19.07
C GLY A 230 17.15 -0.34 -18.17
N LEU A 231 16.05 -0.44 -17.41
CA LEU A 231 15.58 0.61 -16.51
C LEU A 231 16.12 0.37 -15.09
N GLU A 232 16.93 1.30 -14.59
CA GLU A 232 17.39 1.27 -13.20
C GLU A 232 16.22 1.69 -12.28
N THR A 233 15.93 0.89 -11.24
CA THR A 233 14.85 1.17 -10.27
C THR A 233 15.01 2.54 -9.61
N VAL A 234 16.25 3.00 -9.43
CA VAL A 234 16.61 4.32 -8.92
C VAL A 234 16.07 5.43 -9.82
N ASP A 235 16.25 5.31 -11.14
CA ASP A 235 15.81 6.33 -12.09
C ASP A 235 14.28 6.39 -12.15
N MET A 236 13.62 5.24 -12.10
CA MET A 236 12.15 5.18 -12.07
C MET A 236 11.59 5.87 -10.83
N LEU A 237 12.13 5.53 -9.65
CA LEU A 237 11.69 6.09 -8.38
C LEU A 237 12.03 7.59 -8.27
N SER A 238 13.18 8.01 -8.81
CA SER A 238 13.54 9.41 -8.92
C SER A 238 12.54 10.19 -9.78
N PHE A 239 12.12 9.62 -10.92
CA PHE A 239 11.16 10.26 -11.81
C PHE A 239 9.75 10.36 -11.21
N LEU A 240 9.31 9.35 -10.44
CA LEU A 240 8.06 9.43 -9.68
C LEU A 240 8.07 10.59 -8.67
N PHE A 241 9.21 10.84 -8.01
CA PHE A 241 9.34 12.00 -7.12
C PHE A 241 9.38 13.34 -7.86
N VAL A 242 10.00 13.38 -9.04
CA VAL A 242 9.90 14.55 -9.93
C VAL A 242 8.44 14.83 -10.26
N LEU A 243 7.69 13.82 -10.73
CA LEU A 243 6.27 13.93 -11.06
C LEU A 243 5.42 14.42 -9.88
N ALA A 244 5.72 13.95 -8.67
CA ALA A 244 5.03 14.38 -7.46
C ALA A 244 5.37 15.82 -7.02
N SER A 245 6.46 16.39 -7.54
CA SER A 245 6.86 17.77 -7.29
C SER A 245 6.35 18.76 -8.35
N LEU A 246 5.77 18.27 -9.45
CA LEU A 246 5.25 19.10 -10.53
C LEU A 246 3.96 19.82 -10.14
N GLU A 247 3.66 20.90 -10.87
CA GLU A 247 2.47 21.72 -10.68
C GLU A 247 1.30 21.17 -11.52
N LEU A 248 0.12 21.05 -10.90
CA LEU A 248 -1.10 20.66 -11.58
C LEU A 248 -1.50 21.74 -12.60
N GLY A 249 -1.88 21.31 -13.81
CA GLY A 249 -2.34 22.21 -14.87
C GLY A 249 -1.23 22.88 -15.69
N ARG A 250 0.05 22.65 -15.33
CA ARG A 250 1.19 23.13 -16.11
C ARG A 250 1.66 22.06 -17.10
N ALA A 251 1.97 22.49 -18.33
CA ALA A 251 2.56 21.62 -19.33
C ALA A 251 4.08 21.50 -19.12
N TYR A 252 4.61 20.28 -19.27
CA TYR A 252 6.04 20.00 -19.23
C TYR A 252 6.50 19.37 -20.54
N ASP A 253 7.73 19.68 -20.96
CA ASP A 253 8.28 19.20 -22.23
C ASP A 253 8.70 17.71 -22.12
N THR A 254 8.23 16.88 -23.05
CA THR A 254 8.66 15.47 -23.13
C THR A 254 10.06 15.33 -23.70
N ASN A 255 10.54 16.29 -24.49
CA ASN A 255 11.85 16.23 -25.13
C ASN A 255 13.00 16.40 -24.14
N ALA A 256 12.78 17.15 -23.06
CA ALA A 256 13.74 17.36 -21.98
C ALA A 256 13.98 16.11 -21.12
N LEU A 257 13.20 15.03 -21.32
CA LEU A 257 13.36 13.77 -20.61
C LEU A 257 14.41 12.88 -21.28
N THR A 258 15.15 12.14 -20.45
CA THR A 258 16.04 11.07 -20.92
C THR A 258 15.25 9.95 -21.60
N GLU A 259 15.89 9.19 -22.49
CA GLU A 259 15.24 8.10 -23.24
C GLU A 259 14.58 7.07 -22.30
N GLN A 260 15.25 6.71 -21.20
CA GLN A 260 14.69 5.84 -20.16
C GLN A 260 13.41 6.41 -19.55
N ARG A 261 13.36 7.71 -19.25
CA ARG A 261 12.16 8.38 -18.72
C ARG A 261 11.04 8.46 -19.77
N LYS A 262 11.38 8.62 -21.06
CA LYS A 262 10.41 8.56 -22.15
C LYS A 262 9.76 7.18 -22.27
N ASN A 263 10.54 6.10 -22.08
CA ASN A 263 10.03 4.72 -22.07
C ASN A 263 9.04 4.44 -20.93
N MET A 264 9.07 5.24 -19.85
CA MET A 264 8.12 5.15 -18.74
C MET A 264 6.77 5.84 -19.02
N LEU A 265 6.73 6.84 -19.92
CA LEU A 265 5.54 7.65 -20.15
C LEU A 265 4.30 6.84 -20.55
N PRO A 266 4.39 5.80 -21.43
CA PRO A 266 3.22 4.99 -21.76
C PRO A 266 2.60 4.31 -20.53
N SER A 267 3.43 3.78 -19.62
CA SER A 267 2.95 3.13 -18.40
C SER A 267 2.28 4.13 -17.46
N LEU A 268 2.85 5.33 -17.32
CA LEU A 268 2.28 6.40 -16.49
C LEU A 268 0.98 6.96 -17.06
N LEU A 269 0.85 6.99 -18.39
CA LEU A 269 -0.39 7.36 -19.08
C LEU A 269 -1.47 6.30 -18.85
N ASP A 270 -1.10 5.02 -18.88
CA ASP A 270 -2.00 3.89 -18.62
C ASP A 270 -2.51 3.88 -17.18
N PHE A 271 -1.67 4.25 -16.21
CA PHE A 271 -2.07 4.45 -14.81
C PHE A 271 -2.91 5.73 -14.60
N GLY A 272 -2.99 6.61 -15.60
CA GLY A 272 -3.67 7.90 -15.48
C GLY A 272 -2.92 8.93 -14.64
N LEU A 273 -1.61 8.74 -14.40
CA LEU A 273 -0.78 9.70 -13.65
C LEU A 273 -0.42 10.92 -14.49
N ILE A 274 -0.30 10.74 -15.81
CA ILE A 274 -0.04 11.82 -16.76
C ILE A 274 -1.07 11.81 -17.89
N TYR A 275 -1.26 12.97 -18.50
CA TYR A 275 -2.02 13.15 -19.72
C TYR A 275 -1.12 13.68 -20.83
N ILE A 276 -1.17 13.06 -22.02
CA ILE A 276 -0.43 13.48 -23.21
C ILE A 276 -1.46 13.82 -24.30
N PRO A 277 -1.52 15.06 -24.79
CA PRO A 277 -2.44 15.45 -25.85
C PRO A 277 -2.13 14.70 -27.15
N GLN A 278 -3.15 14.16 -27.81
CA GLN A 278 -2.99 13.37 -29.03
C GLN A 278 -2.34 14.16 -30.18
N HIS A 279 -2.67 15.45 -30.29
CA HIS A 279 -2.16 16.34 -31.32
C HIS A 279 -0.77 16.94 -31.02
N LYS A 280 -0.29 16.85 -29.77
CA LYS A 280 0.97 17.46 -29.33
C LYS A 280 1.69 16.56 -28.31
N ARG A 281 2.34 15.51 -28.81
CA ARG A 281 3.10 14.54 -27.99
C ARG A 281 4.40 15.09 -27.39
N SER A 282 4.79 16.32 -27.75
CA SER A 282 5.93 17.04 -27.18
C SER A 282 5.67 17.61 -25.79
N MET A 283 4.45 17.51 -25.26
CA MET A 283 4.14 17.95 -23.89
C MET A 283 3.32 16.93 -23.12
N PHE A 284 3.50 16.91 -21.81
CA PHE A 284 2.71 16.12 -20.88
C PHE A 284 2.22 16.97 -19.71
N PHE A 285 1.08 16.57 -19.14
CA PHE A 285 0.44 17.22 -18.01
C PHE A 285 0.39 16.23 -16.83
N PRO A 286 0.91 16.60 -15.65
CA PRO A 286 0.71 15.79 -14.44
C PRO A 286 -0.75 15.89 -14.01
N THR A 287 -1.34 14.75 -13.67
CA THR A 287 -2.68 14.71 -13.08
C THR A 287 -2.61 14.87 -11.56
N ARG A 288 -3.78 15.06 -10.92
CA ARG A 288 -3.84 15.15 -9.47
C ARG A 288 -3.28 13.90 -8.79
N LEU A 289 -3.51 12.71 -9.33
CA LEU A 289 -2.95 11.45 -8.82
C LEU A 289 -1.42 11.50 -8.67
N ALA A 290 -0.72 12.10 -9.64
CA ALA A 290 0.73 12.24 -9.59
C ALA A 290 1.16 13.28 -8.55
N THR A 291 0.56 14.48 -8.56
CA THR A 291 0.94 15.58 -7.64
C THR A 291 0.62 15.26 -6.17
N THR A 292 -0.37 14.39 -5.93
CA THR A 292 -0.80 14.01 -4.58
C THR A 292 -0.21 12.68 -4.12
N LEU A 293 0.60 12.04 -4.97
CA LEU A 293 1.26 10.78 -4.69
C LEU A 293 2.08 10.83 -3.40
N THR A 294 2.82 11.93 -3.18
CA THR A 294 3.59 12.12 -1.93
C THR A 294 2.79 12.88 -0.86
N SER A 295 1.56 13.30 -1.11
CA SER A 295 0.75 14.01 -0.13
C SER A 295 0.02 13.03 0.79
N GLY A 296 0.34 13.01 2.09
CA GLY A 296 -0.38 12.20 3.09
C GLY A 296 -1.82 12.64 3.39
N GLY A 297 -2.41 13.50 2.56
CA GLY A 297 -3.75 14.07 2.71
C GLY A 297 -4.69 13.56 1.61
N SER A 298 -5.92 13.23 2.01
CA SER A 298 -6.95 12.59 1.20
C SER A 298 -7.33 13.40 -0.05
N SER A 299 -6.59 13.19 -1.14
CA SER A 299 -6.71 14.02 -2.34
C SER A 299 -7.68 13.48 -3.37
N LEU A 300 -7.98 12.18 -3.33
CA LEU A 300 -8.99 11.55 -4.20
C LEU A 300 -10.43 11.82 -3.73
N ARG A 301 -10.63 12.19 -2.45
CA ARG A 301 -11.94 12.64 -1.93
C ARG A 301 -12.31 14.03 -2.46
N THR A 302 -11.35 14.93 -2.61
CA THR A 302 -11.56 16.29 -3.15
C THR A 302 -11.93 16.30 -4.63
N ILE A 303 -11.59 15.24 -5.38
CA ILE A 303 -11.95 15.14 -6.81
C ILE A 303 -13.48 15.01 -6.96
N SER A 304 -14.18 14.51 -5.94
CA SER A 304 -15.62 14.21 -6.01
C SER A 304 -16.51 15.44 -5.93
N GLU A 305 -15.97 16.58 -5.51
CA GLU A 305 -16.71 17.84 -5.34
C GLU A 305 -16.63 18.77 -6.58
N GLY A 306 -15.93 18.37 -7.65
CA GLY A 306 -15.70 19.21 -8.85
C GLY A 306 -16.88 19.37 -9.83
N SER A 307 -18.11 19.08 -9.43
CA SER A 307 -19.30 19.27 -10.28
C SER A 307 -20.57 19.52 -9.47
N GLY A 308 -20.73 20.75 -8.96
CA GLY A 308 -21.98 21.20 -8.34
C GLY A 308 -21.92 22.61 -7.77
N SER A 309 -22.57 23.56 -8.46
CA SER A 309 -22.94 24.93 -8.05
C SER A 309 -21.81 25.97 -7.84
N GLY A 310 -21.87 27.03 -8.66
CA GLY A 310 -21.05 28.23 -8.53
C GLY A 310 -21.60 29.23 -7.51
N GLY A 311 -20.67 29.95 -6.87
CA GLY A 311 -20.92 31.13 -6.06
C GLY A 311 -19.59 31.71 -5.56
N PRO A 312 -19.29 33.01 -5.73
CA PRO A 312 -18.02 33.59 -5.31
C PRO A 312 -18.13 34.18 -3.90
N GLY A 313 -17.18 33.83 -3.02
CA GLY A 313 -16.83 34.64 -1.84
C GLY A 313 -16.84 33.91 -0.49
N GLY A 314 -15.70 33.97 0.22
CA GLY A 314 -15.64 33.86 1.67
C GLY A 314 -14.96 32.60 2.24
N PRO A 315 -13.94 32.73 3.11
CA PRO A 315 -13.27 31.60 3.76
C PRO A 315 -14.02 31.23 5.04
N LEU A 316 -14.49 29.99 5.21
CA LEU A 316 -14.83 29.33 6.50
C LEU A 316 -15.50 27.96 6.26
N GLY A 317 -14.93 26.90 6.85
CA GLY A 317 -15.61 25.61 7.07
C GLY A 317 -15.05 24.43 6.26
N PRO A 318 -14.75 23.27 6.89
CA PRO A 318 -14.48 22.05 6.15
C PRO A 318 -15.79 21.56 5.52
N SER A 319 -15.86 21.57 4.18
CA SER A 319 -16.98 21.00 3.42
C SER A 319 -17.22 19.54 3.83
N ALA A 320 -18.50 19.20 4.03
CA ALA A 320 -18.97 18.02 4.73
C ALA A 320 -19.38 16.86 3.79
N ASP A 321 -19.06 16.91 2.49
CA ASP A 321 -19.67 16.00 1.51
C ASP A 321 -18.69 14.96 0.93
N GLN A 322 -18.41 13.93 1.75
CA GLN A 322 -18.25 12.50 1.40
C GLN A 322 -17.66 11.70 2.57
N LYS A 323 -18.23 11.88 3.77
CA LYS A 323 -17.82 11.18 4.99
C LYS A 323 -18.72 9.96 5.24
N GLY A 324 -18.39 8.87 4.55
CA GLY A 324 -18.98 7.55 4.76
C GLY A 324 -20.41 7.42 4.26
N SER A 325 -20.66 6.46 3.38
CA SER A 325 -21.97 6.25 2.77
C SER A 325 -22.72 5.06 3.35
N VAL A 326 -22.08 4.24 4.17
CA VAL A 326 -22.60 2.92 4.54
C VAL A 326 -23.18 2.94 5.96
N ILE A 327 -24.42 2.48 6.09
CA ILE A 327 -25.10 2.24 7.35
C ILE A 327 -25.31 0.74 7.52
N VAL A 328 -24.95 0.22 8.69
CA VAL A 328 -25.11 -1.20 9.04
C VAL A 328 -26.04 -1.31 10.25
N GLU A 329 -27.12 -2.06 10.10
CA GLU A 329 -28.09 -2.31 11.16
C GLU A 329 -27.85 -3.66 11.89
N THR A 330 -28.44 -3.82 13.08
CA THR A 330 -28.34 -5.04 13.90
C THR A 330 -29.01 -6.27 13.28
N ASN A 331 -29.89 -6.07 12.29
CA ASN A 331 -30.60 -7.13 11.55
C ASN A 331 -29.83 -7.62 10.30
N TYR A 332 -28.55 -7.25 10.19
CA TYR A 332 -27.64 -7.53 9.06
C TYR A 332 -27.99 -6.82 7.75
N ARG A 333 -28.87 -5.81 7.77
CA ARG A 333 -29.13 -4.95 6.60
C ARG A 333 -28.05 -3.90 6.46
N ILE A 334 -27.70 -3.61 5.21
CA ILE A 334 -26.75 -2.59 4.84
C ILE A 334 -27.41 -1.63 3.85
N TYR A 335 -27.25 -0.34 4.12
CA TYR A 335 -27.69 0.75 3.27
C TYR A 335 -26.48 1.57 2.87
N ALA A 336 -26.19 1.65 1.58
CA ALA A 336 -25.07 2.41 1.06
C ALA A 336 -25.57 3.57 0.20
N TYR A 337 -25.34 4.80 0.66
CA TYR A 337 -25.68 6.04 -0.04
C TYR A 337 -24.58 6.40 -1.04
N THR A 338 -24.54 5.69 -2.17
CA THR A 338 -23.51 5.88 -3.19
C THR A 338 -24.06 5.64 -4.58
N GLN A 339 -23.68 6.52 -5.51
CA GLN A 339 -23.89 6.36 -6.94
C GLN A 339 -22.72 5.62 -7.62
N SER A 340 -21.57 5.49 -6.92
CA SER A 340 -20.36 4.92 -7.49
C SER A 340 -20.53 3.43 -7.75
N THR A 341 -20.49 3.05 -9.02
CA THR A 341 -20.57 1.65 -9.47
C THR A 341 -19.46 0.79 -8.86
N LEU A 342 -18.29 1.37 -8.60
CA LEU A 342 -17.19 0.70 -7.95
C LEU A 342 -17.53 0.31 -6.51
N GLN A 343 -18.01 1.25 -5.70
CA GLN A 343 -18.36 0.98 -4.30
C GLN A 343 -19.48 -0.05 -4.18
N ILE A 344 -20.47 0.03 -5.07
CA ILE A 344 -21.55 -0.95 -5.17
C ILE A 344 -20.98 -2.34 -5.49
N ALA A 345 -20.06 -2.42 -6.44
CA ALA A 345 -19.44 -3.68 -6.83
C ALA A 345 -18.56 -4.26 -5.71
N VAL A 346 -17.87 -3.43 -4.93
CA VAL A 346 -17.12 -3.87 -3.72
C VAL A 346 -18.06 -4.41 -2.65
N LEU A 347 -19.18 -3.73 -2.39
CA LEU A 347 -20.20 -4.22 -1.44
C LEU A 347 -20.81 -5.56 -1.87
N ALA A 348 -21.00 -5.76 -3.18
CA ALA A 348 -21.52 -7.01 -3.73
C ALA A 348 -20.61 -8.23 -3.49
N LEU A 349 -19.33 -8.03 -3.13
CA LEU A 349 -18.38 -9.12 -2.86
C LEU A 349 -18.71 -9.88 -1.58
N PHE A 350 -19.25 -9.20 -0.58
CA PHE A 350 -19.53 -9.77 0.74
C PHE A 350 -20.98 -9.58 1.22
N CYS A 351 -21.80 -8.82 0.46
CA CYS A 351 -23.22 -8.61 0.72
C CYS A 351 -24.07 -9.07 -0.45
N LYS A 352 -25.26 -9.62 -0.14
CA LYS A 352 -26.29 -9.82 -1.15
C LYS A 352 -27.06 -8.53 -1.35
N LEU A 353 -26.86 -7.87 -2.48
CA LEU A 353 -27.60 -6.65 -2.84
C LEU A 353 -28.99 -7.03 -3.34
N ASN A 354 -30.03 -6.40 -2.78
CA ASN A 354 -31.42 -6.72 -3.08
C ASN A 354 -32.10 -5.61 -3.90
N MET A 355 -31.80 -4.35 -3.59
CA MET A 355 -32.46 -3.19 -4.21
C MET A 355 -31.43 -2.12 -4.55
N ARG A 356 -31.56 -1.53 -5.74
CA ARG A 356 -30.77 -0.39 -6.19
C ARG A 356 -31.72 0.77 -6.51
N PHE A 357 -31.57 1.84 -5.75
CA PHE A 357 -32.17 3.15 -6.01
C PHE A 357 -31.12 4.07 -6.66
N PRO A 358 -31.50 5.25 -7.18
CA PRO A 358 -30.56 6.19 -7.78
C PRO A 358 -29.38 6.55 -6.88
N ASP A 359 -29.64 6.82 -5.59
CA ASP A 359 -28.62 7.29 -4.63
C ASP A 359 -28.43 6.37 -3.42
N MET A 360 -29.05 5.18 -3.45
CA MET A 360 -29.01 4.26 -2.33
C MET A 360 -29.03 2.82 -2.83
N VAL A 361 -28.16 1.99 -2.26
CA VAL A 361 -28.19 0.54 -2.47
C VAL A 361 -28.49 -0.13 -1.14
N ALA A 362 -29.49 -1.01 -1.15
CA ALA A 362 -29.87 -1.81 0.00
C ALA A 362 -29.50 -3.28 -0.21
N GLY A 363 -28.84 -3.86 0.79
CA GLY A 363 -28.40 -5.24 0.79
C GLY A 363 -28.49 -5.88 2.16
N ARG A 364 -28.14 -7.16 2.22
CA ARG A 364 -28.07 -7.92 3.47
C ARG A 364 -26.79 -8.75 3.51
N VAL A 365 -26.13 -8.75 4.66
CA VAL A 365 -25.03 -9.69 4.95
C VAL A 365 -25.65 -11.03 5.32
N THR A 366 -25.23 -12.09 4.63
CA THR A 366 -25.73 -13.44 4.84
C THR A 366 -24.57 -14.41 5.02
N ARG A 367 -24.83 -15.55 5.67
CA ARG A 367 -23.84 -16.62 5.80
C ARG A 367 -23.24 -17.02 4.45
N THR A 368 -24.08 -17.19 3.43
CA THR A 368 -23.64 -17.57 2.09
C THR A 368 -22.78 -16.49 1.43
N SER A 369 -23.13 -15.20 1.58
CA SER A 369 -22.32 -14.11 1.01
C SER A 369 -20.96 -13.99 1.67
N ILE A 370 -20.88 -14.19 2.99
CA ILE A 370 -19.60 -14.17 3.73
C ILE A 370 -18.75 -15.40 3.40
N HIS A 371 -19.33 -16.60 3.32
CA HIS A 371 -18.61 -17.79 2.86
C HIS A 371 -18.05 -17.62 1.44
N GLN A 372 -18.83 -17.02 0.54
CA GLN A 372 -18.37 -16.72 -0.81
C GLN A 372 -17.20 -15.72 -0.80
N ALA A 373 -17.27 -14.67 0.02
CA ALA A 373 -16.18 -13.71 0.18
C ALA A 373 -14.90 -14.40 0.71
N ILE A 374 -15.01 -15.28 1.70
CA ILE A 374 -13.88 -16.02 2.26
C ILE A 374 -13.27 -16.97 1.23
N ASN A 375 -14.09 -17.60 0.38
CA ASN A 375 -13.59 -18.42 -0.73
C ASN A 375 -12.82 -17.59 -1.78
N PHE A 376 -13.08 -16.28 -1.87
CA PHE A 376 -12.26 -15.34 -2.65
C PHE A 376 -11.01 -14.85 -1.90
N GLY A 377 -10.76 -15.36 -0.69
CA GLY A 377 -9.64 -14.97 0.15
C GLY A 377 -9.86 -13.70 0.96
N ILE A 378 -11.11 -13.25 1.10
CA ILE A 378 -11.45 -12.05 1.88
C ILE A 378 -11.66 -12.43 3.35
N SER A 379 -10.91 -11.83 4.28
CA SER A 379 -11.06 -12.11 5.71
C SER A 379 -12.20 -11.30 6.36
N ALA A 380 -12.74 -11.80 7.48
CA ALA A 380 -13.74 -11.08 8.27
C ALA A 380 -13.23 -9.71 8.72
N ASP A 381 -11.99 -9.63 9.20
CA ASP A 381 -11.41 -8.38 9.69
C ASP A 381 -11.24 -7.35 8.57
N GLN A 382 -10.98 -7.78 7.33
CA GLN A 382 -10.98 -6.88 6.16
C GLN A 382 -12.37 -6.32 5.87
N ILE A 383 -13.41 -7.16 5.91
CA ILE A 383 -14.80 -6.74 5.73
C ILE A 383 -15.22 -5.75 6.83
N ILE A 384 -14.89 -6.06 8.08
CA ILE A 384 -15.18 -5.20 9.24
C ILE A 384 -14.46 -3.86 9.12
N SER A 385 -13.18 -3.88 8.74
CA SER A 385 -12.37 -2.67 8.55
C SER A 385 -12.95 -1.78 7.45
N TYR A 386 -13.39 -2.38 6.33
CA TYR A 386 -14.05 -1.66 5.26
C TYR A 386 -15.36 -1.00 5.70
N LEU A 387 -16.23 -1.77 6.38
CA LEU A 387 -17.50 -1.26 6.90
C LEU A 387 -17.27 -0.12 7.90
N ALA A 388 -16.24 -0.22 8.74
CA ALA A 388 -15.89 0.83 9.71
C ALA A 388 -15.31 2.09 9.04
N ALA A 389 -14.47 1.93 8.01
CA ALA A 389 -13.84 3.05 7.30
C ALA A 389 -14.82 3.83 6.41
N HIS A 390 -15.86 3.17 5.90
CA HIS A 390 -16.91 3.78 5.07
C HIS A 390 -18.23 3.99 5.81
N ALA A 391 -18.25 3.85 7.13
CA ALA A 391 -19.43 4.05 7.95
C ALA A 391 -19.90 5.51 7.89
N HIS A 392 -21.21 5.72 7.83
CA HIS A 392 -21.81 7.04 7.76
C HIS A 392 -21.43 7.92 8.97
N GLU A 393 -21.27 9.23 8.77
CA GLU A 393 -20.83 10.15 9.83
C GLU A 393 -21.72 10.11 11.08
N GLN A 394 -23.03 9.89 10.92
CA GLN A 394 -23.94 9.72 12.05
C GLN A 394 -23.57 8.51 12.94
N MET A 395 -23.08 7.42 12.34
CA MET A 395 -22.57 6.27 13.11
C MET A 395 -21.32 6.66 13.87
N HIS A 396 -20.37 7.38 13.25
CA HIS A 396 -19.19 7.90 13.94
C HIS A 396 -19.53 8.86 15.09
N ARG A 397 -20.47 9.78 14.88
CA ARG A 397 -20.95 10.70 15.93
C ARG A 397 -21.63 9.96 17.07
N SER A 398 -22.51 9.00 16.76
CA SER A 398 -23.17 8.19 17.78
C SER A 398 -22.20 7.32 18.58
N ALA A 399 -21.16 6.78 17.93
CA ALA A 399 -20.09 6.01 18.55
C ALA A 399 -19.27 6.88 19.51
N ALA A 400 -18.91 8.09 19.10
CA ALA A 400 -18.19 9.06 19.92
C ALA A 400 -19.01 9.56 21.12
N LEU A 401 -20.31 9.81 20.94
CA LEU A 401 -21.20 10.26 22.01
C LEU A 401 -21.51 9.15 23.02
N ALA A 402 -21.68 7.92 22.56
CA ALA A 402 -22.07 6.79 23.39
C ALA A 402 -20.89 5.95 23.90
N ASN A 403 -19.64 6.29 23.55
CA ASN A 403 -18.44 5.46 23.77
C ASN A 403 -18.65 3.99 23.32
N LYS A 404 -19.33 3.80 22.18
CA LYS A 404 -19.64 2.49 21.60
C LYS A 404 -18.83 2.27 20.31
N PRO A 405 -18.57 1.02 19.91
CA PRO A 405 -17.95 0.75 18.62
C PRO A 405 -18.83 1.27 17.47
N ILE A 406 -18.20 1.70 16.37
CA ILE A 406 -18.87 2.26 15.19
C ILE A 406 -19.86 1.23 14.60
N LEU A 407 -19.45 -0.03 14.54
CA LEU A 407 -20.28 -1.12 14.03
C LEU A 407 -20.97 -1.86 15.18
N PRO A 408 -22.21 -2.34 14.98
CA PRO A 408 -22.89 -3.16 15.98
C PRO A 408 -22.09 -4.44 16.29
N PRO A 409 -21.81 -4.75 17.57
CA PRO A 409 -20.97 -5.89 17.94
C PRO A 409 -21.57 -7.23 17.49
N THR A 410 -22.91 -7.35 17.48
CA THR A 410 -23.60 -8.54 16.98
C THR A 410 -23.26 -8.85 15.53
N VAL A 411 -23.13 -7.84 14.67
CA VAL A 411 -22.78 -8.02 13.26
C VAL A 411 -21.31 -8.40 13.12
N VAL A 412 -20.43 -7.75 13.87
CA VAL A 412 -18.98 -8.02 13.87
C VAL A 412 -18.70 -9.45 14.29
N ASP A 413 -19.28 -9.89 15.41
CA ASP A 413 -19.09 -11.24 15.93
C ASP A 413 -19.68 -12.29 14.99
N GLN A 414 -20.85 -12.03 14.41
CA GLN A 414 -21.47 -12.96 13.48
C GLN A 414 -20.64 -13.17 12.20
N ILE A 415 -20.03 -12.10 11.66
CA ILE A 415 -19.13 -12.21 10.49
C ILE A 415 -17.90 -13.06 10.84
N ARG A 416 -17.31 -12.87 12.03
CA ARG A 416 -16.17 -13.68 12.50
C ARG A 416 -16.55 -15.14 12.72
N LEU A 417 -17.73 -15.41 13.30
CA LEU A 417 -18.24 -16.76 13.49
C LEU A 417 -18.43 -17.48 12.15
N TRP A 418 -19.00 -16.82 11.14
CA TRP A 418 -19.12 -17.39 9.80
C TRP A 418 -17.76 -17.68 9.14
N GLN A 419 -16.71 -16.91 9.44
CA GLN A 419 -15.35 -17.27 9.01
C GLN A 419 -14.84 -18.53 9.73
N LEU A 420 -14.98 -18.57 11.06
CA LEU A 420 -14.54 -19.72 11.87
C LEU A 420 -15.25 -21.01 11.48
N GLU A 421 -16.51 -20.94 11.02
CA GLU A 421 -17.25 -22.09 10.49
C GLU A 421 -16.58 -22.74 9.27
N ASN A 422 -15.94 -21.94 8.41
CA ASN A 422 -15.20 -22.45 7.25
C ASN A 422 -13.84 -23.03 7.66
N GLU A 423 -13.20 -22.45 8.67
CA GLU A 423 -11.86 -22.86 9.15
C GLU A 423 -11.88 -23.99 10.21
N ARG A 424 -13.03 -24.63 10.43
CA ARG A 424 -13.19 -25.68 11.46
C ARG A 424 -12.29 -26.90 11.25
N MET A 425 -11.96 -27.21 10.00
CA MET A 425 -11.09 -28.34 9.66
C MET A 425 -9.77 -27.82 9.09
N LYS A 426 -8.68 -28.05 9.83
CA LYS A 426 -7.32 -27.82 9.33
C LYS A 426 -6.75 -29.15 8.87
N THR A 427 -6.40 -29.24 7.60
CA THR A 427 -5.69 -30.39 7.05
C THR A 427 -4.18 -30.13 7.13
N THR A 428 -3.46 -31.03 7.77
CA THR A 428 -2.00 -31.02 7.82
C THR A 428 -1.48 -32.24 7.09
N GLY A 429 -0.76 -32.04 5.99
CA GLY A 429 -0.05 -33.12 5.31
C GLY A 429 1.18 -33.53 6.10
N GLY A 430 1.42 -34.83 6.23
CA GLY A 430 2.51 -35.35 7.06
C GLY A 430 2.47 -36.87 7.16
N PHE A 431 3.22 -37.40 8.12
CA PHE A 431 3.47 -38.82 8.29
C PHE A 431 3.04 -39.25 9.68
N LEU A 432 2.33 -40.38 9.75
CA LEU A 432 1.94 -41.01 11.00
C LEU A 432 2.98 -42.10 11.34
N PHE A 433 3.65 -41.94 12.47
CA PHE A 433 4.52 -42.95 13.06
C PHE A 433 3.71 -43.80 14.04
N ARG A 434 3.72 -45.11 13.82
CA ARG A 434 3.00 -46.12 14.59
C ARG A 434 3.82 -47.40 14.66
N ASP A 435 3.39 -48.34 15.50
CA ASP A 435 3.97 -49.67 15.65
C ASP A 435 5.43 -49.64 16.14
N PHE A 436 5.70 -48.91 17.23
CA PHE A 436 6.98 -48.96 17.93
C PHE A 436 7.11 -50.26 18.73
N GLU A 437 8.28 -50.88 18.71
CA GLU A 437 8.57 -52.11 19.45
C GLU A 437 8.62 -51.85 20.96
N ASP A 438 9.25 -50.74 21.36
CA ASP A 438 9.37 -50.32 22.75
C ASP A 438 8.68 -48.97 23.02
N HIS A 439 7.98 -48.89 24.16
CA HIS A 439 7.38 -47.62 24.62
C HIS A 439 8.44 -46.54 24.88
N LYS A 440 9.66 -46.95 25.27
CA LYS A 440 10.79 -46.04 25.48
C LYS A 440 11.31 -45.47 24.16
N GLU A 441 11.37 -46.28 23.10
CA GLU A 441 11.73 -45.82 21.76
C GLU A 441 10.72 -44.81 21.22
N PHE A 442 9.42 -45.07 21.42
CA PHE A 442 8.37 -44.10 21.11
C PHE A 442 8.58 -42.76 21.82
N LEU A 443 8.82 -42.77 23.14
CA LEU A 443 9.01 -41.54 23.93
C LEU A 443 10.24 -40.76 23.49
N ASP A 444 11.37 -41.42 23.24
CA ASP A 444 12.60 -40.77 22.81
C ASP A 444 12.45 -40.16 21.40
N THR A 445 11.83 -40.90 20.47
CA THR A 445 11.60 -40.44 19.10
C THR A 445 10.59 -39.28 19.06
N ALA A 446 9.56 -39.33 19.91
CA ALA A 446 8.58 -38.25 20.04
C ALA A 446 9.21 -36.99 20.64
N ARG A 447 10.08 -37.11 21.65
CA ARG A 447 10.85 -35.98 22.22
C ARG A 447 11.77 -35.35 21.19
N PHE A 448 12.47 -36.16 20.40
CA PHE A 448 13.31 -35.67 19.31
C PHE A 448 12.49 -34.91 18.25
N ALA A 449 11.31 -35.43 17.90
CA ALA A 449 10.38 -34.76 16.97
C ALA A 449 9.82 -33.44 17.55
N GLU A 450 9.65 -33.36 18.87
CA GLU A 450 9.23 -32.16 19.60
C GLU A 450 10.34 -31.11 19.64
N GLU A 451 11.58 -31.49 19.94
CA GLU A 451 12.75 -30.61 19.97
C GLU A 451 13.05 -29.97 18.60
N ILE A 452 12.83 -30.71 17.52
CA ILE A 452 12.99 -30.21 16.15
C ILE A 452 11.78 -29.37 15.71
N GLY A 453 10.65 -29.45 16.40
CA GLY A 453 9.42 -28.73 16.06
C GLY A 453 8.68 -29.30 14.84
N VAL A 454 8.85 -30.61 14.56
CA VAL A 454 8.15 -31.31 13.46
C VAL A 454 6.92 -32.09 13.93
N LEU A 455 6.77 -32.33 15.23
CA LEU A 455 5.64 -32.98 15.86
C LEU A 455 4.36 -32.11 15.80
N VAL A 456 3.25 -32.69 15.32
CA VAL A 456 1.93 -32.00 15.25
C VAL A 456 0.96 -32.56 16.26
N TRP A 457 0.98 -33.88 16.43
CA TRP A 457 0.03 -34.59 17.28
C TRP A 457 0.70 -35.83 17.87
N ARG A 458 0.38 -36.16 19.11
CA ARG A 458 0.91 -37.31 19.85
C ARG A 458 -0.21 -37.98 20.62
N SER A 459 -0.20 -39.30 20.68
CA SER A 459 -1.06 -40.10 21.55
C SER A 459 -0.24 -41.17 22.26
N ASP A 460 -0.06 -40.96 23.57
CA ASP A 460 0.73 -41.86 24.42
C ASP A 460 0.02 -43.19 24.66
N LYS A 461 -1.32 -43.18 24.69
CA LYS A 461 -2.15 -44.37 24.90
C LYS A 461 -2.00 -45.39 23.77
N SER A 462 -1.82 -44.90 22.55
CA SER A 462 -1.70 -45.73 21.36
C SER A 462 -0.26 -45.86 20.87
N GLY A 463 0.70 -45.18 21.51
CA GLY A 463 2.10 -45.17 21.06
C GLY A 463 2.27 -44.65 19.63
N MET A 464 1.53 -43.60 19.24
CA MET A 464 1.60 -43.05 17.88
C MET A 464 1.79 -41.54 17.91
N PHE A 465 2.45 -41.00 16.88
CA PHE A 465 2.55 -39.56 16.70
C PHE A 465 2.55 -39.18 15.22
N PHE A 466 2.10 -37.96 14.92
CA PHE A 466 2.06 -37.38 13.59
C PHE A 466 3.10 -36.27 13.47
N ALA A 467 3.89 -36.29 12.39
CA ALA A 467 4.89 -35.29 12.12
C ALA A 467 4.76 -34.70 10.70
N ASN A 468 5.07 -33.41 10.57
CA ASN A 468 5.05 -32.66 9.32
C ASN A 468 6.09 -33.15 8.30
N LYS A 469 7.26 -33.57 8.81
CA LYS A 469 8.42 -33.99 8.03
C LYS A 469 9.02 -35.24 8.69
N TYR A 470 9.51 -36.17 7.87
CA TYR A 470 10.02 -37.46 8.34
C TYR A 470 11.53 -37.62 8.17
N GLU A 471 12.20 -36.79 7.36
CA GLU A 471 13.61 -36.98 6.97
C GLU A 471 14.55 -37.01 8.18
N GLN A 472 14.45 -36.01 9.05
CA GLN A 472 15.29 -35.91 10.25
C GLN A 472 14.99 -37.00 11.28
N ILE A 473 13.72 -37.38 11.42
CA ILE A 473 13.30 -38.49 12.31
C ILE A 473 13.84 -39.82 11.78
N ARG A 474 13.79 -40.04 10.46
CA ARG A 474 14.34 -41.23 9.81
C ARG A 474 15.85 -41.33 10.02
N ASP A 475 16.57 -40.23 9.86
CA ASP A 475 18.02 -40.22 10.00
C ASP A 475 18.44 -40.45 11.47
N TYR A 476 17.67 -39.93 12.43
CA TYR A 476 17.81 -40.24 13.85
C TYR A 476 17.58 -41.73 14.15
N LEU A 477 16.48 -42.31 13.67
CA LEU A 477 16.19 -43.75 13.84
C LEU A 477 17.27 -44.64 13.19
N LYS A 478 17.78 -44.25 12.01
CA LYS A 478 18.90 -44.95 11.36
C LYS A 478 20.21 -44.83 12.14
N SER A 479 20.49 -43.68 12.73
CA SER A 479 21.69 -43.50 13.56
C SER A 479 21.63 -44.35 14.82
N ARG A 480 20.44 -44.50 15.42
CA ARG A 480 20.23 -45.32 16.61
C ARG A 480 20.41 -46.81 16.34
N LYS A 481 19.83 -47.32 15.24
CA LYS A 481 20.01 -48.71 14.76
C LYS A 481 21.44 -49.07 14.34
N ARG A 482 22.34 -48.10 14.26
CA ARG A 482 23.76 -48.31 13.93
C ARG A 482 24.65 -48.28 15.18
N ILE A 483 24.11 -47.85 16.31
CA ILE A 483 24.77 -47.74 17.61
C ILE A 483 24.40 -48.93 18.51
N GLU A 484 23.18 -49.45 18.36
CA GLU A 484 22.81 -50.83 18.73
C GLU A 484 23.39 -51.83 17.73
#